data_AF-A0A699RLA6-F1
#
_entry.id   AF-A0A699RLA6-F1
#
_cell.length_a   1.000
_cell.length_b   1.000
_cell.length_c   1.000
_cell.angle_alpha   90.00
_cell.angle_beta   90.00
_cell.angle_gamma   90.00
#
_symmetry.space_group_name_H-M   'P 1'
#
loop_
_entity.id
_entity.type
_entity.pdbx_description
1 polymer ?
#
loop_
_entity_poly.entity_id
_entity_poly.type
_entity_poly.pdbx_seq_one_letter_code
_entity_poly.pdbx_strand_id
1 'polypeptide(L)'
;GTEGVVELTQWFERMETVFRIGNCLAEDQVKFATCTLLAGALTWWNSYVRIVGNDATYVMTWIELKKKMANKYCPRNEMKKIETEF
;
A
#
# COMPACT_ATOMS: atom_id res chain seq x y z
N GLY A 1 -5.70 17.12 -6.31
CA GLY A 1 -6.05 16.60 -7.64
C GLY A 1 -6.43 15.15 -7.48
N THR A 2 -7.50 14.72 -8.13
CA THR A 2 -8.05 13.34 -8.10
C THR A 2 -7.12 12.32 -8.75
N GLU A 3 -6.18 12.78 -9.58
CA GLU A 3 -5.22 11.96 -10.33
C GLU A 3 -4.40 11.02 -9.43
N GLY A 4 -3.88 11.52 -8.30
CA GLY A 4 -3.11 10.68 -7.36
C GLY A 4 -3.94 9.63 -6.61
N VAL A 5 -5.26 9.84 -6.48
CA VAL A 5 -6.17 8.85 -5.85
C VAL A 5 -6.48 7.74 -6.84
N VAL A 6 -6.72 8.09 -8.10
CA VAL A 6 -6.96 7.10 -9.18
C VAL A 6 -5.73 6.21 -9.39
N GLU A 7 -4.52 6.80 -9.43
CA GLU A 7 -3.28 6.03 -9.55
C GLU A 7 -3.07 5.07 -8.38
N LEU A 8 -3.37 5.50 -7.15
CA LEU A 8 -3.23 4.66 -5.97
C LEU A 8 -4.22 3.47 -5.99
N THR A 9 -5.47 3.72 -6.34
CA THR A 9 -6.49 2.66 -6.45
C THR A 9 -6.12 1.65 -7.53
N GLN A 10 -5.70 2.11 -8.71
CA GLN A 10 -5.24 1.23 -9.79
C GLN A 10 -4.02 0.40 -9.38
N TRP A 11 -3.11 0.98 -8.60
CA TRP A 11 -1.97 0.23 -8.07
C TRP A 11 -2.41 -0.87 -7.09
N PHE A 12 -3.38 -0.61 -6.20
CA PHE A 12 -3.91 -1.63 -5.31
C PHE A 12 -4.54 -2.80 -6.08
N GLU A 13 -5.41 -2.50 -7.05
CA GLU A 13 -6.07 -3.52 -7.88
C GLU A 13 -5.07 -4.37 -8.67
N ARG A 14 -4.02 -3.73 -9.20
CA ARG A 14 -2.92 -4.42 -9.88
C ARG A 14 -2.20 -5.37 -8.94
N MET A 15 -1.84 -4.93 -7.73
CA MET A 15 -1.15 -5.78 -6.77
C MET A 15 -2.02 -6.95 -6.32
N GLU A 16 -3.32 -6.75 -6.11
CA GLU A 16 -4.26 -7.84 -5.78
C GLU A 16 -4.37 -8.88 -6.89
N THR A 17 -4.34 -8.42 -8.15
CA THR A 17 -4.30 -9.32 -9.31
C THR A 17 -3.00 -10.14 -9.32
N VAL A 18 -1.85 -9.50 -9.08
CA VAL A 18 -0.55 -10.18 -8.98
C VAL A 18 -0.56 -11.21 -7.85
N PHE A 19 -1.10 -10.86 -6.67
CA PHE A 19 -1.19 -11.79 -5.54
C PHE A 19 -2.06 -13.00 -5.87
N ARG A 20 -3.20 -12.78 -6.53
CA ARG A 20 -4.10 -13.86 -6.94
C ARG A 20 -3.48 -14.78 -7.97
N ILE A 21 -2.83 -14.23 -9.00
CA ILE A 21 -2.17 -15.02 -10.05
C ILE A 21 -0.99 -15.80 -9.48
N GLY A 22 -0.21 -15.17 -8.60
CA GLY A 22 0.99 -15.75 -7.98
C GLY A 22 0.71 -16.66 -6.78
N ASN A 23 -0.55 -16.83 -6.35
CA ASN A 23 -0.91 -17.50 -5.09
C ASN A 23 -0.09 -16.99 -3.89
N CYS A 24 0.08 -15.66 -3.81
CA CYS A 24 0.93 -15.02 -2.82
C CYS A 24 0.35 -15.16 -1.41
N LEU A 25 1.13 -15.71 -0.48
CA LEU A 25 0.77 -15.82 0.93
C LEU A 25 0.67 -14.42 1.55
N ALA A 26 -0.25 -14.26 2.51
CA ALA A 26 -0.51 -12.96 3.14
C ALA A 26 0.75 -12.31 3.74
N GLU A 27 1.67 -13.13 4.27
CA GLU A 27 2.96 -12.69 4.85
C GLU A 27 3.96 -12.14 3.83
N ASP A 28 3.76 -12.41 2.54
CA ASP A 28 4.64 -11.95 1.46
C ASP A 28 4.04 -10.82 0.65
N GLN A 29 2.72 -10.59 0.74
CA GLN A 29 2.01 -9.56 -0.03
C GLN A 29 2.62 -8.17 0.18
N VAL A 30 2.89 -7.77 1.43
CA VAL A 30 3.50 -6.47 1.72
C VAL A 30 4.92 -6.38 1.17
N LYS A 31 5.72 -7.46 1.26
CA LYS A 31 7.07 -7.50 0.68
C LYS A 31 7.02 -7.30 -0.83
N PHE A 32 6.16 -8.05 -1.53
CA PHE A 32 6.01 -7.95 -2.97
C PHE A 32 5.50 -6.58 -3.41
N ALA A 33 4.47 -6.04 -2.76
CA ALA A 33 3.96 -4.71 -3.09
C ALA A 33 5.02 -3.64 -2.91
N THR A 34 5.74 -3.66 -1.79
CA THR A 34 6.71 -2.61 -1.47
C THR A 34 7.92 -2.60 -2.40
N CYS A 35 8.28 -3.76 -2.97
CA CYS A 35 9.27 -3.87 -4.06
C CYS A 35 8.86 -3.16 -5.35
N THR A 36 7.56 -2.88 -5.57
CA THR A 36 7.08 -2.17 -6.77
C THR A 36 6.99 -0.65 -6.59
N LEU A 37 7.25 -0.14 -5.40
CA LEU A 37 7.16 1.30 -5.13
C LEU A 37 8.28 2.06 -5.83
N LEU A 38 7.95 3.23 -6.36
CA LEU A 38 8.88 4.09 -7.09
C LEU A 38 8.92 5.49 -6.49
N ALA A 39 10.04 6.19 -6.75
CA ALA A 39 10.24 7.60 -6.43
C ALA A 39 9.80 7.98 -5.00
N GLY A 40 8.88 8.94 -4.87
CA GLY A 40 8.40 9.44 -3.57
C GLY A 40 7.79 8.36 -2.68
N ALA A 41 7.12 7.37 -3.28
CA ALA A 41 6.52 6.27 -2.52
C ALA A 41 7.57 5.35 -1.90
N LEU A 42 8.65 5.06 -2.63
CA LEU A 42 9.78 4.29 -2.12
C LEU A 42 10.51 5.04 -1.00
N THR A 43 10.75 6.35 -1.17
CA THR A 43 11.38 7.18 -0.13
C THR A 43 10.55 7.21 1.15
N TRP A 44 9.22 7.33 1.03
CA TRP A 44 8.32 7.27 2.16
C TRP A 44 8.36 5.90 2.85
N TRP A 45 8.30 4.80 2.09
CA TRP A 45 8.32 3.45 2.64
C TRP A 45 9.61 3.17 3.40
N ASN A 46 10.77 3.52 2.83
CA ASN A 46 12.07 3.36 3.49
C ASN A 46 12.15 4.16 4.81
N SER A 47 11.58 5.37 4.82
CA SER A 47 11.51 6.18 6.04
C SER A 47 10.59 5.53 7.09
N TYR A 48 9.47 4.96 6.67
CA TYR A 48 8.53 4.25 7.54
C TYR A 48 9.19 3.01 8.17
N VAL A 49 9.86 2.18 7.37
CA VAL A 49 10.61 1.00 7.84
C VAL A 49 11.69 1.41 8.85
N ARG A 50 12.39 2.53 8.62
CA ARG A 50 13.40 3.03 9.57
C ARG A 50 12.82 3.43 10.93
N ILE A 51 11.59 3.96 10.95
CA ILE A 51 10.93 4.41 12.19
C ILE A 51 10.31 3.23 12.94
N VAL A 52 9.65 2.34 12.22
CA VAL A 52 8.85 1.25 12.81
C VAL A 52 9.66 -0.01 13.06
N GLY A 53 10.76 -0.19 12.33
CA GLY A 53 11.59 -1.39 12.38
C GLY A 53 11.11 -2.46 11.40
N ASN A 54 12.07 -3.18 10.83
CA ASN A 54 11.88 -4.18 9.78
C ASN A 54 10.89 -5.29 10.20
N ASP A 55 11.01 -5.77 11.43
CA ASP A 55 10.18 -6.87 11.96
C ASP A 55 8.71 -6.47 12.06
N ALA A 56 8.42 -5.28 12.58
CA ALA A 56 7.06 -4.75 12.68
C ALA A 56 6.47 -4.40 11.31
N THR A 57 7.29 -4.10 10.29
CA THR A 57 6.80 -3.88 8.93
C THR A 57 6.45 -5.17 8.17
N TYR A 58 7.08 -6.30 8.48
CA TYR A 58 6.76 -7.58 7.82
C TYR A 58 5.64 -8.36 8.50
N VAL A 59 5.25 -8.00 9.72
CA VAL A 59 4.01 -8.47 10.35
C VAL A 59 2.78 -7.71 9.82
N MET A 60 2.99 -6.58 9.15
CA MET A 60 1.91 -5.78 8.57
C MET A 60 1.15 -6.57 7.50
N THR A 61 -0.18 -6.50 7.57
CA THR A 61 -1.07 -7.06 6.56
C THR A 61 -1.21 -6.13 5.37
N TRP A 62 -1.61 -6.69 4.22
CA TRP A 62 -1.92 -5.91 3.03
C TRP A 62 -2.95 -4.81 3.29
N ILE A 63 -3.99 -5.09 4.08
CA ILE A 63 -5.06 -4.14 4.45
C ILE A 63 -4.48 -2.95 5.22
N GLU A 64 -3.57 -3.19 6.16
CA GLU A 64 -2.92 -2.11 6.93
C GLU A 64 -2.03 -1.24 6.04
N LEU A 65 -1.31 -1.86 5.09
CA LEU A 65 -0.52 -1.12 4.11
C LEU A 65 -1.42 -0.21 3.25
N LYS A 66 -2.56 -0.73 2.75
CA LYS A 66 -3.53 0.08 2.00
C LYS A 66 -4.00 1.29 2.78
N LYS A 67 -4.39 1.09 4.04
CA LYS A 67 -4.82 2.19 4.93
C LYS A 67 -3.72 3.24 5.12
N LYS A 68 -2.46 2.84 5.30
CA LYS A 68 -1.34 3.77 5.46
C LYS A 68 -1.05 4.56 4.18
N MET A 69 -1.05 3.89 3.04
CA MET A 69 -0.87 4.51 1.72
C MET A 69 -2.01 5.50 1.43
N ALA A 70 -3.26 5.11 1.68
CA ALA A 70 -4.40 6.00 1.54
C ALA A 70 -4.29 7.23 2.47
N ASN A 71 -3.89 7.05 3.73
CA ASN A 71 -3.67 8.18 4.66
C ASN A 71 -2.59 9.15 4.16
N LYS A 72 -1.57 8.63 3.47
CA LYS A 72 -0.43 9.41 2.99
C LYS A 72 -0.71 10.16 1.70
N TYR A 73 -1.40 9.52 0.75
CA TYR A 73 -1.54 9.99 -0.63
C TYR A 73 -2.96 10.44 -1.00
N CYS A 74 -3.99 10.06 -0.23
CA CYS A 74 -5.36 10.51 -0.48
C CYS A 74 -5.71 11.72 0.39
N PRO A 75 -6.38 12.74 -0.18
CA PRO A 75 -7.01 13.80 0.61
C PRO A 75 -8.03 13.24 1.62
N ARG A 76 -8.07 13.82 2.83
CA ARG A 76 -8.89 13.32 3.96
C ARG A 76 -10.39 13.18 3.66
N ASN A 77 -10.91 13.95 2.70
CA ASN A 77 -12.29 13.89 2.24
C ASN A 77 -12.60 12.69 1.31
N GLU A 78 -11.59 12.12 0.65
CA GLU A 78 -11.73 10.96 -0.25
C GLU A 78 -11.44 9.64 0.46
N MET A 79 -10.71 9.68 1.58
CA MET A 79 -10.43 8.50 2.41
C MET A 79 -11.66 7.73 2.86
N LYS A 80 -12.79 8.42 3.13
CA LYS A 80 -14.03 7.75 3.55
C LYS A 80 -14.60 6.81 2.49
N LYS A 81 -14.35 7.08 1.20
CA LYS A 81 -14.81 6.22 0.09
C LYS A 81 -13.95 4.95 0.00
N ILE A 82 -12.64 5.11 0.11
CA ILE A 82 -11.67 4.01 0.14
C ILE A 82 -11.92 3.07 1.34
N GLU A 83 -12.21 3.59 2.53
CA GLU A 83 -12.57 2.76 3.70
C GLU A 83 -13.90 1.99 3.57
N THR A 84 -14.78 2.40 2.65
CA THR A 84 -16.01 1.64 2.35
C THR A 84 -15.85 0.67 1.18
N GLU A 85 -14.81 0.84 0.37
CA GLU A 85 -14.48 -0.01 -0.78
C GLU A 85 -13.50 -1.15 -0.45
N PHE A 86 -12.82 -1.10 0.71
CA PHE A 86 -11.83 -2.09 1.17
C PHE A 86 -12.12 -2.62 2.57
#